data_AF-A0A8D8LTB5-F1
#
_entry.id   AF-A0A8D8LTB5-F1
#
_cell.length_a   1.000
_cell.length_b   1.000
_cell.length_c   1.000
_cell.angle_alpha   90.00
_cell.angle_beta   90.00
_cell.angle_gamma   90.00
#
_symmetry.space_group_name_H-M   'P 1'
#
loop_
_entity.id
_entity.type
_entity.pdbx_description
1 polymer ?
#
loop_
_entity_poly.entity_id
_entity_poly.type
_entity_poly.pdbx_seq_one_letter_code
_entity_poly.pdbx_strand_id
1 'polypeptide(L)'
;GDQTGDDVFSGQDTGAQNSQESSSGYIYDCQHCKVFKTTSLNDIVAHCKRCKYLPRTNGFDYKYVCYMMCDYGTNKIALIRAHICSHSGEKPFKCGYCSFASGRKSCINEHRRIKHSDIQF
;
A
#
# COMPACT_ATOMS: atom_id res chain seq x y z
N GLY A 1 -41.50 1.14 -38.99
CA GLY A 1 -40.15 1.45 -38.51
C GLY A 1 -40.34 2.30 -37.29
N ASP A 2 -39.86 1.91 -36.13
CA ASP A 2 -38.43 1.67 -35.90
C ASP A 2 -38.19 0.53 -34.91
N GLN A 3 -37.06 -0.16 -35.06
CA GLN A 3 -36.68 -1.39 -34.38
C GLN A 3 -35.68 -1.11 -33.24
N THR A 4 -35.92 -1.75 -32.08
CA THR A 4 -34.97 -2.47 -31.18
C THR A 4 -33.59 -1.89 -30.82
N GLY A 5 -33.20 -2.05 -29.54
CA GLY A 5 -31.81 -2.36 -29.21
C GLY A 5 -31.37 -2.06 -27.78
N ASP A 6 -31.63 -2.98 -26.86
CA ASP A 6 -30.95 -3.10 -25.57
C ASP A 6 -29.49 -3.58 -25.75
N ASP A 7 -28.75 -3.54 -24.63
CA ASP A 7 -27.51 -4.26 -24.32
C ASP A 7 -26.15 -3.65 -24.77
N VAL A 8 -25.27 -3.43 -23.79
CA VAL A 8 -24.14 -4.33 -23.46
C VAL A 8 -23.08 -3.53 -22.69
N PHE A 9 -22.87 -3.95 -21.44
CA PHE A 9 -21.71 -3.63 -20.63
C PHE A 9 -20.58 -4.63 -20.98
N SER A 10 -19.53 -4.19 -21.68
CA SER A 10 -18.30 -4.95 -21.96
C SER A 10 -17.18 -4.39 -21.07
N GLY A 11 -16.60 -5.11 -20.10
CA GLY A 11 -15.71 -6.28 -20.25
C GLY A 11 -14.25 -5.80 -20.39
N GLN A 12 -13.44 -5.75 -19.31
CA GLN A 12 -12.28 -6.63 -18.97
C GLN A 12 -11.06 -6.43 -19.92
N ASP A 13 -9.78 -6.33 -19.53
CA ASP A 13 -8.88 -7.24 -18.80
C ASP A 13 -7.58 -6.46 -18.41
N THR A 14 -6.83 -6.78 -17.35
CA THR A 14 -5.81 -7.85 -17.36
C THR A 14 -5.28 -8.07 -15.95
N GLY A 15 -5.17 -9.35 -15.59
CA GLY A 15 -4.87 -9.81 -14.25
C GLY A 15 -3.40 -9.69 -13.83
N ALA A 16 -3.24 -9.72 -12.52
CA ALA A 16 -2.14 -10.39 -11.83
C ALA A 16 -2.63 -10.72 -10.42
N GLN A 17 -3.47 -11.76 -10.31
CA GLN A 17 -3.76 -12.39 -9.03
C GLN A 17 -2.67 -13.42 -8.76
N ASN A 18 -1.71 -13.07 -7.91
CA ASN A 18 -0.97 -14.07 -7.14
C ASN A 18 -0.60 -13.54 -5.75
N SER A 19 -0.96 -14.37 -4.77
CA SER A 19 -0.37 -14.52 -3.43
C SER A 19 -0.81 -13.57 -2.30
N GLN A 20 -1.43 -14.23 -1.31
CA GLN A 20 -1.43 -13.97 0.14
C GLN A 20 -2.49 -13.01 0.69
N GLU A 21 -3.64 -13.63 1.03
CA GLU A 21 -4.54 -13.21 2.08
C GLU A 21 -3.75 -12.83 3.35
N SER A 22 -3.88 -11.58 3.80
CA SER A 22 -3.48 -11.17 5.14
C SER A 22 -4.63 -10.38 5.77
N SER A 23 -5.29 -11.04 6.71
CA SER A 23 -6.53 -10.66 7.38
C SER A 23 -6.38 -9.48 8.36
N SER A 24 -5.93 -8.33 7.86
CA SER A 24 -6.14 -7.05 8.52
C SER A 24 -7.11 -6.28 7.64
N GLY A 25 -8.39 -6.25 8.01
CA GLY A 25 -9.47 -5.53 7.31
C GLY A 25 -9.32 -4.00 7.32
N TYR A 26 -8.10 -3.51 7.44
CA TYR A 26 -7.77 -2.11 7.38
C TYR A 26 -7.76 -1.65 5.93
N ILE A 27 -8.56 -0.63 5.65
CA ILE A 27 -8.72 -0.05 4.32
C ILE A 27 -7.89 1.24 4.27
N TYR A 28 -6.86 1.24 3.44
CA TYR A 28 -6.10 2.42 3.05
C TYR A 28 -6.89 3.20 2.00
N ASP A 29 -7.38 4.38 2.34
CA ASP A 29 -8.05 5.28 1.40
C ASP A 29 -7.29 6.59 1.20
N CYS A 30 -7.16 7.00 -0.05
CA CYS A 30 -6.46 8.23 -0.40
C CYS A 30 -7.27 9.45 0.02
N GLN A 31 -6.79 10.24 0.99
CA GLN A 31 -7.54 11.40 1.49
C GLN A 31 -7.56 12.58 0.50
N HIS A 32 -6.67 12.59 -0.50
CA HIS A 32 -6.62 13.63 -1.53
C HIS A 32 -7.60 13.39 -2.67
N CYS A 33 -7.71 12.16 -3.18
CA CYS A 33 -8.66 11.87 -4.26
C CYS A 33 -10.00 11.34 -3.75
N LYS A 34 -10.04 10.72 -2.56
CA LYS A 34 -11.21 10.02 -1.99
C LYS A 34 -11.79 8.89 -2.85
N VAL A 35 -11.28 8.67 -4.07
CA VAL A 35 -11.71 7.63 -5.02
C VAL A 35 -11.01 6.29 -4.78
N PHE A 36 -9.71 6.32 -4.46
CA PHE A 36 -8.92 5.09 -4.37
C PHE A 36 -8.90 4.54 -2.95
N LYS A 37 -9.26 3.26 -2.82
CA LYS A 37 -9.25 2.47 -1.58
C LYS A 37 -8.58 1.12 -1.86
N THR A 38 -7.77 0.63 -0.92
CA THR A 38 -7.10 -0.67 -1.03
C THR A 38 -6.83 -1.22 0.37
N THR A 39 -6.65 -2.53 0.50
CA THR A 39 -6.18 -3.17 1.73
C THR A 39 -4.66 -3.31 1.77
N SER A 40 -3.96 -2.89 0.71
CA SER A 40 -2.52 -3.01 0.55
C SER A 40 -1.82 -1.67 0.68
N LEU A 41 -0.90 -1.57 1.64
CA LEU A 41 -0.01 -0.42 1.78
C LEU A 41 0.80 -0.16 0.51
N ASN A 42 1.15 -1.20 -0.25
CA ASN A 42 1.94 -1.03 -1.47
C ASN A 42 1.13 -0.36 -2.58
N ASP A 43 -0.15 -0.72 -2.68
CA ASP A 43 -1.04 -0.20 -3.72
C ASP A 43 -1.37 1.26 -3.47
N ILE A 44 -1.59 1.66 -2.21
CA ILE A 44 -1.82 3.08 -1.88
C ILE A 44 -0.56 3.90 -2.17
N VAL A 45 0.63 3.39 -1.85
CA VAL A 45 1.91 4.06 -2.17
C VAL A 45 2.13 4.16 -3.69
N ALA A 46 1.74 3.15 -4.46
CA ALA A 46 1.78 3.19 -5.91
C ALA A 46 0.76 4.19 -6.50
N HIS A 47 -0.44 4.25 -5.92
CA HIS A 47 -1.46 5.23 -6.26
C HIS A 47 -0.96 6.67 -6.05
N CYS A 48 -0.26 6.96 -4.95
CA CYS A 48 0.26 8.30 -4.65
C CYS A 48 1.10 8.89 -5.80
N LYS A 49 1.85 8.03 -6.53
CA LYS A 49 2.67 8.47 -7.68
C LYS A 49 1.89 8.90 -8.90
N ARG A 50 0.64 8.44 -9.04
CA ARG A 50 -0.24 8.71 -10.19
C ARG A 50 -1.47 9.55 -9.81
N CYS A 51 -1.66 9.80 -8.53
CA CYS A 51 -2.79 10.59 -8.04
C CYS A 51 -2.65 12.04 -8.51
N LYS A 52 -3.67 12.52 -9.22
CA LYS A 52 -3.76 13.89 -9.74
C LYS A 52 -4.07 14.92 -8.65
N TYR A 53 -4.71 14.49 -7.57
CA TYR A 53 -5.14 15.32 -6.44
C TYR A 53 -4.08 15.44 -5.35
N LEU A 54 -3.00 14.64 -5.40
CA LEU A 54 -1.87 14.82 -4.48
C LEU A 54 -1.06 16.06 -4.91
N PRO A 55 -0.85 17.04 -4.00
CA PRO A 55 -0.03 18.19 -4.29
C PRO A 55 1.42 17.73 -4.46
N ARG A 56 1.93 17.85 -5.69
CA ARG A 56 3.34 17.66 -5.99
C ARG A 56 4.02 19.01 -5.75
N THR A 57 4.41 19.28 -4.51
CA THR A 57 5.03 20.56 -4.17
C THR A 57 6.32 20.73 -4.96
N ASN A 58 6.40 21.87 -5.65
CA ASN A 58 7.22 22.15 -6.83
C ASN A 58 8.72 22.39 -6.55
N GLY A 59 9.33 21.72 -5.57
CA GLY A 59 10.70 22.06 -5.16
C GLY A 59 11.51 21.02 -4.39
N PHE A 60 10.97 19.83 -4.13
CA PHE A 60 11.75 18.74 -3.54
C PHE A 60 11.57 17.47 -4.34
N ASP A 61 12.68 16.79 -4.63
CA ASP A 61 12.84 15.55 -5.44
C ASP A 61 12.16 14.30 -4.81
N TYR A 62 11.08 14.48 -4.06
CA TYR A 62 10.43 13.44 -3.30
C TYR A 62 9.51 12.59 -4.18
N LYS A 63 10.04 11.43 -4.59
CA LYS A 63 9.33 10.39 -5.35
C LYS A 63 8.11 9.78 -4.61
N TYR A 64 8.00 9.97 -3.31
CA TYR A 64 6.93 9.44 -2.45
C TYR A 64 6.40 10.51 -1.50
N VAL A 65 5.10 10.78 -1.55
CA VAL A 65 4.41 11.80 -0.74
C VAL A 65 3.31 11.13 0.08
N CYS A 66 3.06 11.64 1.29
CA CYS A 66 1.99 11.13 2.14
C CYS A 66 0.60 11.39 1.54
N TYR A 67 -0.31 10.42 1.64
CA TYR A 67 -1.68 10.53 1.12
C TYR A 67 -2.70 10.98 2.17
N MET A 68 -2.26 11.22 3.40
CA MET A 68 -3.09 11.49 4.58
C MET A 68 -3.11 12.99 4.94
N MET A 69 -3.19 13.88 3.94
CA MET A 69 -3.15 15.34 4.11
C MET A 69 -2.04 15.81 5.07
N CYS A 70 -0.81 15.38 4.78
CA CYS A 70 0.40 15.73 5.52
C CYS A 70 1.47 16.19 4.53
N ASP A 71 2.30 17.14 4.93
CA ASP A 71 3.36 17.71 4.09
C ASP A 71 4.61 16.82 3.98
N TYR A 72 4.58 15.61 4.54
CA TYR A 72 5.72 14.70 4.51
C TYR A 72 5.94 14.08 3.13
N GLY A 73 7.16 14.28 2.60
CA GLY A 73 7.66 13.70 1.37
C GLY A 73 9.05 13.09 1.53
N THR A 74 9.35 12.04 0.77
CA THR A 74 10.66 11.40 0.73
C THR A 74 10.93 10.76 -0.64
N ASN A 75 12.20 10.55 -0.97
CA ASN A 75 12.61 9.79 -2.15
C ASN A 75 12.77 8.28 -1.86
N LYS A 76 12.67 7.85 -0.59
CA LYS A 76 12.85 6.44 -0.17
C LYS A 76 11.52 5.78 0.20
N ILE A 77 11.20 4.67 -0.47
CA ILE A 77 9.97 3.91 -0.19
C ILE A 77 9.91 3.34 1.23
N ALA A 78 11.05 3.01 1.84
CA ALA A 78 11.09 2.50 3.21
C ALA A 78 10.67 3.58 4.23
N LEU A 79 11.05 4.83 3.97
CA LEU A 79 10.73 5.96 4.85
C LEU A 79 9.25 6.33 4.74
N ILE A 80 8.67 6.37 3.53
CA ILE A 80 7.23 6.67 3.40
C ILE A 80 6.37 5.55 4.01
N ARG A 81 6.76 4.27 3.86
CA ARG A 81 6.03 3.16 4.50
C ARG A 81 6.05 3.28 6.02
N ALA A 82 7.22 3.56 6.61
CA ALA A 82 7.34 3.75 8.05
C ALA A 82 6.53 4.96 8.55
N HIS A 83 6.53 6.05 7.79
CA HIS A 83 5.71 7.23 8.07
C HIS A 83 4.21 6.93 7.99
N ILE A 84 3.75 6.18 6.97
CA ILE A 84 2.32 5.79 6.89
C ILE A 84 1.94 4.92 8.09
N CYS A 85 2.84 4.05 8.58
CA CYS A 85 2.59 3.24 9.78
C CYS A 85 2.40 4.11 11.05
N SER A 86 2.95 5.33 11.12
CA SER A 86 2.66 6.22 12.27
C SER A 86 1.26 6.83 12.21
N HIS A 87 0.66 6.93 11.02
CA HIS A 87 -0.74 7.33 10.88
C HIS A 87 -1.70 6.17 11.18
N SER A 88 -1.44 4.99 10.61
CA SER A 88 -2.36 3.86 10.71
C SER A 88 -2.16 3.01 11.98
N GLY A 89 -1.00 3.12 12.64
CA GLY A 89 -0.60 2.19 13.70
C GLY A 89 -0.37 0.75 13.21
N GLU A 90 -0.56 0.49 11.91
CA GLU A 90 -0.44 -0.85 11.35
C GLU A 90 1.02 -1.29 11.26
N LYS A 91 1.23 -2.58 11.52
CA LYS A 91 2.52 -3.24 11.40
C LYS A 91 2.46 -4.24 10.24
N PRO A 92 2.61 -3.77 8.99
CA PRO A 92 2.37 -4.57 7.78
C PRO A 92 3.36 -5.73 7.62
N PHE A 93 4.53 -5.65 8.25
CA PHE A 93 5.50 -6.75 8.23
C PHE A 93 5.27 -7.64 9.45
N LYS A 94 4.54 -8.74 9.28
CA LYS A 94 4.32 -9.75 10.33
C LYS A 94 5.35 -10.88 10.19
N CYS A 95 5.78 -11.43 11.32
CA CYS A 95 6.54 -12.67 11.32
C CYS A 95 5.62 -13.83 10.96
N GLY A 96 6.08 -14.75 10.11
CA GLY A 96 5.31 -15.96 9.76
C GLY A 96 5.31 -17.04 10.85
N TYR A 97 6.19 -16.91 11.86
CA TYR A 97 6.41 -17.95 12.88
C TYR A 97 5.93 -17.53 14.28
N CYS A 98 5.62 -16.26 14.49
CA CYS A 98 5.08 -15.76 15.76
C CYS A 98 4.26 -14.48 15.56
N SER A 99 3.62 -14.01 16.63
CA SER A 99 2.77 -12.80 16.62
C SER A 99 3.54 -11.47 16.50
N PHE A 100 4.87 -11.50 16.35
CA PHE A 100 5.66 -10.29 16.21
C PHE A 100 5.39 -9.59 14.88
N ALA A 101 5.19 -8.27 14.92
CA ALA A 101 4.96 -7.45 13.74
C ALA A 101 5.77 -6.15 13.82
N SER A 102 6.16 -5.61 12.67
CA SER A 102 6.91 -4.37 12.53
C SER A 102 6.43 -3.52 11.36
N GLY A 103 6.70 -2.23 11.43
CA GLY A 103 6.55 -1.29 10.31
C GLY A 103 7.71 -1.34 9.31
N ARG A 104 8.76 -2.15 9.55
CA ARG A 104 9.94 -2.24 8.68
C ARG A 104 10.34 -3.69 8.37
N LYS A 105 10.66 -3.96 7.10
CA LYS A 105 11.14 -5.28 6.65
C LYS A 105 12.46 -5.70 7.30
N SER A 106 13.40 -4.77 7.49
CA SER A 106 14.68 -5.05 8.15
C SER A 106 14.50 -5.56 9.58
N CYS A 107 13.54 -4.99 10.32
CA CYS A 107 13.21 -5.44 11.67
C CYS A 107 12.65 -6.86 11.70
N ILE A 108 11.83 -7.27 10.72
CA ILE A 108 11.35 -8.66 10.62
C ILE A 108 12.45 -9.62 10.20
N ASN A 109 13.31 -9.24 9.26
CA ASN A 109 14.45 -10.09 8.88
C ASN A 109 15.38 -10.35 10.06
N GLU A 110 15.70 -9.31 10.83
CA GLU A 110 16.54 -9.44 12.01
C GLU A 110 15.85 -10.24 13.11
N HIS A 111 14.57 -9.97 13.35
CA HIS A 111 13.75 -10.76 14.27
C HIS A 111 13.76 -12.25 13.88
N ARG A 112 13.55 -12.59 12.60
CA ARG A 112 13.60 -13.97 12.12
C ARG A 112 14.97 -14.60 12.32
N ARG A 113 16.04 -13.85 12.03
CA ARG A 113 17.42 -14.32 12.21
C ARG A 113 17.74 -14.65 13.68
N ILE A 114 17.25 -13.87 14.63
CA ILE A 114 17.56 -14.04 16.06
C ILE A 114 16.58 -14.98 16.78
N LYS A 115 15.29 -14.90 16.45
CA LYS A 115 14.21 -15.60 17.18
C LYS A 115 13.74 -16.87 16.50
N HIS A 116 14.10 -17.05 15.22
CA HIS A 116 13.75 -18.21 14.40
C HIS A 116 14.98 -18.70 13.61
N SER A 117 16.17 -18.59 14.22
CA SER A 117 17.46 -19.02 13.66
C SER A 117 17.48 -20.49 13.23
N ASP A 118 16.66 -21.30 13.89
CA ASP A 118 16.66 -22.77 13.85
C ASP A 118 15.75 -23.31 12.73
N ILE A 119 15.04 -22.41 12.05
CA ILE A 119 14.15 -22.72 10.93
C ILE A 119 14.88 -22.30 9.63
N GLN A 120 15.86 -23.11 9.23
CA GLN A 120 16.54 -23.00 7.93
C GLN A 120 15.87 -23.96 6.93
N PHE A 121 15.67 -23.51 5.70
CA PHE A 121 15.27 -24.36 4.56
C PHE A 121 16.44 -25.20 4.08
#